data_AF-A0A7J4RWE5-F1
#
_entry.id   AF-A0A7J4RWE5-F1
#
_cell.length_a   1.000
_cell.length_b   1.000
_cell.length_c   1.000
_cell.angle_alpha   90.00
_cell.angle_beta   90.00
_cell.angle_gamma   90.00
#
_symmetry.space_group_name_H-M   'P 1'
#
loop_
_entity.id
_entity.type
_entity.pdbx_description
1 polymer ?
#
loop_
_entity_poly.entity_id
_entity_poly.type
_entity_poly.pdbx_seq_one_letter_code
_entity_poly.pdbx_strand_id
1 'polypeptide(L)'
;MDNFDLNLKSKETPTDAQLKKLQEYFNEMPIGEILTGLHFAKNRWTAKDAGVLKVGRKSIINREVHAVTSEQAQWRLKNWKMMISNYRKRGYSYPTISRIKKILQEISNKKSK
;
A
#
# COMPACT_ATOMS: atom_id res chain seq x y z
N MET A 1 -11.08 -31.80 15.50
CA MET A 1 -10.83 -30.91 14.35
C MET A 1 -11.25 -31.69 13.13
N ASP A 2 -12.14 -31.13 12.33
CA ASP A 2 -12.52 -31.76 11.08
C ASP A 2 -11.33 -31.65 10.12
N ASN A 3 -10.97 -32.77 9.48
CA ASN A 3 -9.91 -32.80 8.49
C ASN A 3 -10.50 -32.41 7.13
N PHE A 4 -9.91 -31.39 6.52
CA PHE A 4 -10.26 -30.93 5.18
C PHE A 4 -9.04 -31.09 4.28
N ASP A 5 -9.24 -31.65 3.08
CA ASP A 5 -8.17 -31.83 2.11
C ASP A 5 -8.08 -30.63 1.16
N LEU A 6 -6.90 -30.01 1.09
CA LEU A 6 -6.60 -28.91 0.17
C LEU A 6 -5.46 -29.30 -0.76
N ASN A 7 -5.74 -29.41 -2.05
CA ASN A 7 -4.73 -29.68 -3.08
C ASN A 7 -4.23 -28.35 -3.69
N LEU A 8 -2.93 -28.07 -3.55
CA LEU A 8 -2.29 -26.85 -4.06
C LEU A 8 -1.37 -27.14 -5.24
N LYS A 9 -1.44 -26.30 -6.28
CA LYS A 9 -0.45 -26.26 -7.37
C LYS A 9 0.36 -24.97 -7.24
N SER A 10 1.68 -25.08 -7.19
CA SER A 10 2.61 -23.95 -7.12
C SER A 10 3.46 -23.86 -8.38
N LYS A 11 3.99 -22.65 -8.66
CA LYS A 11 4.93 -22.42 -9.77
C LYS A 11 6.33 -22.99 -9.48
N GLU A 12 6.64 -23.22 -8.21
CA GLU A 12 7.93 -23.70 -7.72
C GLU A 12 7.70 -24.86 -6.76
N THR A 13 8.61 -25.83 -6.74
CA THR A 13 8.58 -26.94 -5.78
C THR A 13 8.99 -26.40 -4.41
N PRO A 14 8.12 -26.47 -3.39
CA PRO A 14 8.47 -26.00 -2.06
C PRO A 14 9.48 -26.93 -1.41
N THR A 15 10.35 -26.38 -0.57
CA THR A 15 11.25 -27.20 0.27
C THR A 15 10.48 -27.80 1.45
N ASP A 16 11.01 -28.87 2.04
CA ASP A 16 10.41 -29.51 3.23
C ASP A 16 10.21 -28.52 4.38
N ALA A 17 11.15 -27.58 4.56
CA ALA A 17 11.05 -26.52 5.56
C ALA A 17 9.91 -25.53 5.27
N GLN A 18 9.65 -25.21 4.00
CA GLN A 18 8.51 -24.36 3.61
C GLN A 18 7.18 -25.10 3.78
N LEU A 19 7.13 -26.38 3.42
CA LEU A 19 5.95 -27.24 3.63
C LEU A 19 5.58 -27.35 5.11
N LYS A 20 6.57 -27.61 5.97
CA LYS A 20 6.37 -27.68 7.42
C LYS A 20 5.82 -26.36 7.98
N LYS A 21 6.37 -25.22 7.55
CA LYS A 21 5.86 -23.89 7.95
C LYS A 21 4.44 -23.63 7.48
N LEU A 22 4.08 -24.04 6.26
CA LEU A 22 2.70 -23.93 5.80
C LEU A 22 1.78 -24.73 6.71
N GLN A 23 2.11 -25.99 7.00
CA GLN A 23 1.31 -26.81 7.92
C GLN A 23 1.18 -26.16 9.30
N GLU A 24 2.28 -25.67 9.88
CA GLU A 24 2.27 -24.94 11.16
C GLU A 24 1.30 -23.74 11.12
N TYR A 25 1.41 -22.86 10.11
CA TYR A 25 0.53 -21.70 9.98
C TYR A 25 -0.96 -22.06 9.82
N PHE A 26 -1.26 -23.08 9.02
CA PHE A 26 -2.64 -23.52 8.81
C PHE A 26 -3.24 -24.24 10.04
N ASN A 27 -2.41 -24.86 10.88
CA ASN A 27 -2.86 -25.51 12.12
C ASN A 27 -3.11 -24.52 13.27
N GLU A 28 -2.31 -23.46 13.35
CA GLU A 28 -2.34 -22.51 14.47
C GLU A 28 -3.34 -21.36 14.27
N MET A 29 -3.62 -20.98 13.02
CA MET A 29 -4.42 -19.79 12.71
C MET A 29 -5.87 -20.12 12.32
N PRO A 30 -6.86 -19.31 12.73
CA PRO A 30 -8.21 -19.40 12.20
C PRO A 30 -8.26 -19.19 10.68
N ILE A 31 -9.10 -19.95 9.98
CA ILE A 31 -9.25 -19.88 8.51
C ILE A 31 -9.49 -18.44 8.01
N GLY A 32 -10.28 -17.64 8.73
CA GLY A 32 -10.55 -16.25 8.37
C GLY A 32 -9.30 -15.35 8.35
N GLU A 33 -8.40 -15.52 9.32
CA GLU A 33 -7.12 -14.79 9.38
C GLU A 33 -6.17 -15.23 8.27
N ILE A 34 -6.13 -16.54 8.00
CA ILE A 34 -5.36 -17.11 6.88
C ILE A 34 -5.82 -16.50 5.55
N LEU A 35 -7.12 -16.50 5.28
CA LEU A 35 -7.70 -15.93 4.06
C LEU A 35 -7.39 -14.44 3.93
N THR A 36 -7.46 -13.70 5.03
CA THR A 36 -7.13 -12.27 5.06
C THR A 36 -5.66 -12.03 4.72
N GLY A 37 -4.75 -12.77 5.35
CA GLY A 37 -3.31 -12.71 5.05
C GLY A 37 -2.98 -13.07 3.60
N LEU A 38 -3.57 -14.16 3.08
CA LEU A 38 -3.40 -14.59 1.69
C LEU A 38 -3.97 -13.57 0.70
N HIS A 39 -5.10 -12.93 1.00
CA HIS A 39 -5.67 -11.88 0.18
C HIS A 39 -4.70 -10.69 0.03
N PHE A 40 -4.13 -10.21 1.15
CA PHE A 40 -3.13 -9.15 1.14
C PHE A 40 -1.86 -9.56 0.38
N ALA A 41 -1.35 -10.77 0.62
CA ALA A 41 -0.17 -11.30 -0.07
C ALA A 41 -0.39 -11.38 -1.59
N LYS A 42 -1.54 -11.90 -2.02
CA LYS A 42 -1.93 -12.00 -3.43
C LYS A 42 -2.03 -10.63 -4.09
N ASN A 43 -2.74 -9.68 -3.50
CA ASN A 43 -2.87 -8.32 -4.04
C ASN A 43 -1.51 -7.64 -4.19
N ARG A 44 -0.64 -7.79 -3.18
CA ARG A 44 0.73 -7.27 -3.22
C ARG A 44 1.55 -7.93 -4.33
N TRP A 45 1.46 -9.25 -4.48
CA TRP A 45 2.14 -9.99 -5.53
C TRP A 45 1.68 -9.54 -6.92
N THR A 46 0.36 -9.49 -7.17
CA THR A 46 -0.22 -9.04 -8.44
C THR A 46 0.24 -7.62 -8.80
N ALA A 47 0.24 -6.69 -7.83
CA ALA A 47 0.74 -5.35 -8.07
C ALA A 47 2.24 -5.33 -8.40
N LYS A 48 3.04 -6.21 -7.77
CA LYS A 48 4.49 -6.33 -8.03
C LYS A 48 4.73 -6.88 -9.44
N ASP A 49 4.04 -7.95 -9.78
CA ASP A 49 4.14 -8.67 -11.06
C ASP A 49 3.74 -7.75 -12.23
N ALA A 50 2.67 -6.97 -12.08
CA ALA A 50 2.24 -5.97 -13.05
C ALA A 50 3.11 -4.69 -13.07
N GLY A 51 4.14 -4.57 -12.21
CA GLY A 51 5.01 -3.39 -12.14
C GLY A 51 4.35 -2.13 -11.57
N VAL A 52 3.15 -2.24 -11.02
CA VAL A 52 2.36 -1.10 -10.48
C VAL A 52 2.53 -0.90 -8.98
N LEU A 53 3.25 -1.80 -8.30
CA LEU A 53 3.48 -1.72 -6.86
C LEU A 53 4.35 -0.51 -6.51
N LYS A 54 3.71 0.56 -6.02
CA LYS A 54 4.38 1.73 -5.47
C LYS A 54 4.82 1.42 -4.04
N VAL A 55 6.13 1.33 -3.79
CA VAL A 55 6.73 1.17 -2.46
C VAL A 55 7.40 2.45 -1.96
N GLY A 56 7.57 2.54 -0.64
CA GLY A 56 8.32 3.61 0.02
C GLY A 56 7.78 5.01 -0.29
N ARG A 57 8.66 5.91 -0.68
CA ARG A 57 8.33 7.33 -0.93
C ARG A 57 7.21 7.50 -1.97
N LYS A 58 7.17 6.66 -3.01
CA LYS A 58 6.11 6.72 -4.05
C LYS A 58 4.73 6.39 -3.48
N SER A 59 4.64 5.44 -2.55
CA SER A 59 3.38 5.10 -1.86
C SER A 59 2.90 6.24 -0.98
N ILE A 60 3.81 6.81 -0.18
CA ILE A 60 3.51 7.94 0.71
C ILE A 60 2.98 9.13 -0.09
N ILE A 61 3.64 9.49 -1.19
CA ILE A 61 3.20 10.59 -2.05
C ILE A 61 1.82 10.28 -2.64
N ASN A 62 1.64 9.08 -3.20
CA ASN A 62 0.38 8.68 -3.83
C ASN A 62 -0.80 8.74 -2.84
N ARG A 63 -0.61 8.26 -1.60
CA ARG A 63 -1.61 8.35 -0.54
C ARG A 63 -2.08 9.80 -0.32
N GLU A 64 -1.18 10.76 -0.37
CA GLU A 64 -1.50 12.16 -0.08
C GLU A 64 -2.17 12.89 -1.26
N VAL A 65 -1.99 12.42 -2.51
CA VAL A 65 -2.35 13.21 -3.71
C VAL A 65 -3.29 12.51 -4.71
N HIS A 66 -3.43 11.17 -4.68
CA HIS A 66 -4.10 10.42 -5.75
C HIS A 66 -5.59 10.76 -5.98
N ALA A 67 -6.29 11.20 -4.93
CA ALA A 67 -7.72 11.52 -4.96
C ALA A 67 -8.01 12.97 -4.53
N VAL A 68 -7.02 13.85 -4.63
CA VAL A 68 -7.16 15.26 -4.23
C VAL A 68 -7.77 16.06 -5.37
N THR A 69 -8.86 16.79 -5.10
CA THR A 69 -9.48 17.70 -6.08
C THR A 69 -8.70 19.00 -6.23
N SER A 70 -8.99 19.79 -7.26
CA SER A 70 -8.34 21.09 -7.48
C SER A 70 -8.56 22.04 -6.30
N GLU A 71 -9.78 22.12 -5.77
CA GLU A 71 -10.16 22.95 -4.63
C GLU A 71 -9.43 22.50 -3.35
N GLN A 72 -9.37 21.19 -3.12
CA GLN A 72 -8.64 20.62 -1.99
C GLN A 72 -7.14 20.90 -2.10
N ALA A 73 -6.57 20.84 -3.31
CA ALA A 73 -5.17 21.17 -3.55
C ALA A 73 -4.90 22.65 -3.26
N GLN A 74 -5.75 23.56 -3.76
CA GLN A 74 -5.66 25.00 -3.48
C GLN A 74 -5.73 25.31 -1.98
N TRP A 75 -6.68 24.69 -1.27
CA TRP A 75 -6.81 24.88 0.18
C TRP A 75 -5.56 24.40 0.93
N ARG A 76 -5.02 23.23 0.58
CA ARG A 76 -3.78 22.70 1.20
C ARG A 76 -2.57 23.58 0.93
N LEU A 77 -2.47 24.15 -0.27
CA LEU A 77 -1.41 25.10 -0.64
C LEU A 77 -1.54 26.43 0.11
N LYS A 78 -2.77 26.94 0.30
CA LYS A 78 -3.04 28.13 1.12
C LYS A 78 -2.66 27.91 2.59
N ASN A 79 -2.90 26.70 3.11
CA ASN A 79 -2.62 26.32 4.49
C ASN A 79 -1.30 25.56 4.67
N TRP A 80 -0.29 25.84 3.84
CA TRP A 80 0.90 25.00 3.70
C TRP A 80 1.73 24.82 4.98
N LYS A 81 1.86 25.84 5.83
CA LYS A 81 2.60 25.74 7.10
C LYS A 81 1.99 24.66 8.03
N MET A 82 0.68 24.63 8.14
CA MET A 82 -0.04 23.60 8.89
C MET A 82 0.16 22.22 8.25
N MET A 83 0.12 22.13 6.92
CA MET A 83 0.39 20.88 6.21
C MET A 83 1.80 20.35 6.47
N ILE A 84 2.82 21.20 6.47
CA ILE A 84 4.20 20.80 6.83
C ILE A 84 4.22 20.19 8.24
N SER A 85 3.61 20.84 9.23
CA SER A 85 3.56 20.32 10.60
C SER A 85 2.91 18.92 10.66
N ASN A 86 1.77 18.75 10.00
CA ASN A 86 1.07 17.47 9.94
C ASN A 86 1.90 16.37 9.26
N TYR A 87 2.58 16.70 8.16
CA TYR A 87 3.46 15.75 7.47
C TYR A 87 4.69 15.38 8.29
N ARG A 88 5.27 16.34 9.02
CA ARG A 88 6.41 16.09 9.93
C ARG A 88 6.00 15.19 11.09
N LYS A 89 4.81 15.39 11.67
CA LYS A 89 4.24 14.49 12.69
C LYS A 89 4.03 13.06 12.16
N ARG A 90 3.69 12.91 10.88
CA ARG A 90 3.59 11.60 10.18
C ARG A 90 4.96 11.01 9.79
N GLY A 91 6.07 11.62 10.16
CA GLY A 91 7.43 11.14 9.88
C GLY A 91 7.92 11.42 8.45
N TYR A 92 7.27 12.30 7.69
CA TYR A 92 7.69 12.56 6.31
C TYR A 92 8.98 13.40 6.29
N SER A 93 9.91 12.99 5.43
CA SER A 93 11.12 13.77 5.16
C SER A 93 10.80 15.02 4.34
N TYR A 94 11.56 16.10 4.51
CA TYR A 94 11.39 17.33 3.72
C TYR A 94 11.42 17.09 2.20
N PRO A 95 12.28 16.21 1.63
CA PRO A 95 12.23 15.85 0.22
C PRO A 95 10.92 15.18 -0.23
N THR A 96 10.18 14.54 0.68
CA THR A 96 8.86 13.96 0.42
C THR A 96 7.79 15.04 0.44
N ILE A 97 7.82 15.90 1.45
CA ILE A 97 6.91 17.06 1.58
C ILE A 97 7.03 18.00 0.37
N SER A 98 8.26 18.26 -0.09
CA SER A 98 8.52 19.07 -1.29
C SER A 98 7.88 18.47 -2.55
N ARG A 99 7.97 17.15 -2.74
CA ARG A 99 7.32 16.47 -3.89
C ARG A 99 5.80 16.51 -3.81
N ILE A 100 5.22 16.34 -2.61
CA ILE A 100 3.78 16.51 -2.40
C ILE A 100 3.36 17.92 -2.82
N LYS A 101 4.11 18.96 -2.41
CA LYS A 101 3.82 20.35 -2.79
C LYS A 101 3.76 20.54 -4.30
N LYS A 102 4.75 20.02 -5.03
CA LYS A 102 4.82 20.13 -6.49
C LYS A 102 3.58 19.52 -7.16
N ILE A 103 3.18 18.33 -6.74
CA ILE A 103 2.00 17.65 -7.31
C ILE A 103 0.71 18.42 -6.96
N LEU A 104 0.59 18.97 -5.75
CA LEU A 104 -0.55 19.81 -5.39
C LEU A 104 -0.63 21.07 -6.28
N GLN A 105 0.50 21.69 -6.62
CA GLN A 105 0.55 22.82 -7.55
C GLN A 105 0.09 22.42 -8.97
N GLU A 106 0.49 21.23 -9.44
CA GLU A 106 0.01 20.69 -10.71
C GLU A 106 -1.50 20.42 -10.69
N ILE A 107 -2.02 19.85 -9.60
CA ILE A 107 -3.46 19.57 -9.45
C ILE A 107 -4.26 20.87 -9.37
N SER A 108 -3.81 21.87 -8.60
CA SER A 108 -4.51 23.15 -8.46
C SER A 108 -4.61 23.95 -9.75
N ASN A 109 -3.65 23.75 -10.65
CA ASN A 109 -3.55 24.46 -11.92
C ASN A 109 -4.31 23.78 -13.06
N LYS A 110 -4.78 22.54 -12.88
CA LYS A 110 -5.71 21.92 -13.81
C LYS A 110 -7.06 22.62 -13.65
N LYS A 111 -7.42 23.47 -14.62
CA LYS A 111 -8.79 24.02 -14.73
C LYS A 111 -9.77 22.83 -14.79
N SER A 112 -10.80 22.87 -13.96
CA SER A 112 -11.96 22.00 -14.13
C SER A 112 -12.44 22.16 -15.58
N LYS A 113 -12.50 21.04 -16.31
CA LYS A 113 -13.14 20.98 -17.61
C LYS A 113 -14.62 21.25 -17.47
#